data_AF-A0A2V5W6J0-F1
#
_entry.id   AF-A0A2V5W6J0-F1
#
_cell.length_a   1.000
_cell.length_b   1.000
_cell.length_c   1.000
_cell.angle_alpha   90.00
_cell.angle_beta   90.00
_cell.angle_gamma   90.00
#
_symmetry.space_group_name_H-M   'P 1'
#
loop_
_entity.id
_entity.type
_entity.pdbx_description
1 polymer ?
#
loop_
_entity_poly.entity_id
_entity_poly.type
_entity_poly.pdbx_seq_one_letter_code
_entity_poly.pdbx_strand_id
1 'polypeptide(L)'
;MIVFALVLSPYLYLTVHPNFSASDRILRTFPWSLAVAALNAVSEEFQFRSVLLAHLRGVFRPAETVLLTAVFFGIGHYYGQPSGPLGVAMAAFAGWIWARSMIETRGGVWAFLIHFVQDIVIFTFLAVGAGM
;
A
#
# COMPACT_ATOMS: atom_id res chain seq x y z
N MET A 1 8.05 9.69 1.65
CA MET A 1 7.06 9.36 2.70
C MET A 1 6.07 10.49 2.92
N ILE A 2 6.53 11.74 2.94
CA ILE A 2 5.68 12.94 3.13
C ILE A 2 4.52 13.00 2.13
N VAL A 3 4.78 12.82 0.83
CA VAL A 3 3.73 12.87 -0.22
C VAL A 3 2.62 11.86 0.08
N PHE A 4 2.99 10.62 0.41
CA PHE A 4 2.00 9.60 0.73
C PHE A 4 1.23 9.93 2.00
N ALA A 5 1.89 10.39 3.07
CA ALA A 5 1.21 10.78 4.30
C ALA A 5 0.22 11.93 4.09
N LEU A 6 0.60 12.96 3.31
CA LEU A 6 -0.24 14.13 3.04
C LEU A 6 -1.48 13.81 2.20
N VAL A 7 -1.44 12.75 1.39
CA VAL A 7 -2.57 12.36 0.54
C VAL A 7 -3.39 11.24 1.19
N LEU A 8 -2.72 10.22 1.72
CA LEU A 8 -3.35 9.04 2.29
C LEU A 8 -4.13 9.35 3.57
N SER A 9 -3.57 10.12 4.51
CA SER A 9 -4.23 10.36 5.79
C SER A 9 -5.55 11.15 5.64
N PRO A 10 -5.63 12.24 4.86
CA PRO A 10 -6.91 12.91 4.59
C PRO A 10 -7.89 12.00 3.85
N TYR A 11 -7.40 11.22 2.87
CA TYR A 11 -8.24 10.27 2.15
C TYR A 11 -8.87 9.25 3.11
N LEU A 12 -8.08 8.62 3.99
CA LEU A 12 -8.56 7.66 4.98
C LEU A 12 -9.50 8.29 5.99
N TYR A 13 -9.25 9.53 6.42
CA TYR A 13 -10.17 10.24 7.31
C TYR A 13 -11.57 10.38 6.69
N LEU A 14 -11.63 10.68 5.39
CA LEU A 14 -12.87 10.89 4.66
C LEU A 14 -13.60 9.60 4.28
N THR A 15 -12.90 8.46 4.16
CA THR A 15 -13.49 7.20 3.68
C THR A 15 -13.69 6.16 4.77
N VAL A 16 -12.82 6.14 5.78
CA VAL A 16 -12.90 5.21 6.94
C VAL A 16 -13.71 5.82 8.09
N HIS A 17 -13.86 7.15 8.11
CA HIS A 17 -14.55 7.90 9.17
C HIS A 17 -14.05 7.51 10.57
N PRO A 18 -12.78 7.76 10.91
CA PRO A 18 -12.21 7.32 12.18
C PRO A 18 -12.85 8.01 13.39
N ASN A 19 -13.21 7.24 14.40
CA ASN A 19 -13.70 7.72 15.69
C ASN A 19 -12.55 7.84 16.71
N PHE A 20 -11.96 9.03 16.79
CA PHE A 20 -10.85 9.29 17.72
C PHE A 20 -11.24 9.34 19.21
N SER A 21 -12.53 9.31 19.54
CA SER A 21 -12.94 9.10 20.94
C SER A 21 -12.53 7.71 21.46
N ALA A 22 -12.33 6.73 20.57
CA ALA A 22 -11.81 5.40 20.86
C ALA A 22 -10.28 5.31 20.67
N SER A 23 -9.54 6.39 20.94
CA SER A 23 -8.08 6.45 20.71
C SER A 23 -7.27 5.48 21.58
N ASP A 24 -7.80 5.00 22.71
CA ASP A 24 -7.15 3.94 23.49
C ASP A 24 -7.03 2.62 22.71
N ARG A 25 -7.98 2.38 21.79
CA ARG A 25 -7.99 1.21 20.90
C ARG A 25 -6.74 1.20 20.03
N ILE A 26 -6.26 2.37 19.57
CA ILE A 26 -5.03 2.48 18.77
C ILE A 26 -3.87 1.85 19.52
N LEU A 27 -3.64 2.22 20.78
CA LEU A 27 -2.53 1.68 21.57
C LEU A 27 -2.65 0.17 21.79
N ARG A 28 -3.88 -0.32 22.05
CA ARG A 28 -4.14 -1.75 22.27
C ARG A 28 -3.94 -2.58 21.01
N THR A 29 -4.32 -2.05 19.85
CA THR A 29 -4.24 -2.77 18.56
C THR A 29 -2.95 -2.50 17.82
N PHE A 30 -2.14 -1.53 18.22
CA PHE A 30 -0.93 -1.13 17.49
C PHE A 30 0.03 -2.30 17.20
N PRO A 31 0.30 -3.24 18.13
CA PRO A 31 1.12 -4.41 17.81
C PRO A 31 0.52 -5.26 16.67
N TRP A 32 -0.81 -5.38 16.61
CA TRP A 32 -1.51 -6.07 15.53
C TRP A 32 -1.49 -5.28 14.22
N SER A 33 -1.67 -3.96 14.28
CA SER A 33 -1.51 -3.08 13.11
C SER A 33 -0.11 -3.21 12.51
N LEU A 34 0.94 -3.26 13.33
CA LEU A 34 2.31 -3.53 12.87
C LEU A 34 2.46 -4.91 12.24
N ALA A 35 1.96 -5.96 12.89
CA ALA A 35 2.09 -7.32 12.40
C ALA A 35 1.36 -7.51 11.05
N VAL A 36 0.11 -7.05 10.96
CA VAL A 36 -0.69 -7.16 9.74
C VAL A 36 -0.12 -6.25 8.64
N ALA A 37 0.35 -5.04 8.96
CA ALA A 37 1.03 -4.19 7.99
C ALA A 37 2.27 -4.87 7.39
N ALA A 38 3.09 -5.54 8.21
CA ALA A 38 4.27 -6.23 7.72
C ALA A 38 3.89 -7.42 6.82
N LEU A 39 2.92 -8.23 7.25
CA LEU A 39 2.45 -9.40 6.49
C LEU A 39 1.80 -8.97 5.17
N ASN A 40 0.97 -7.92 5.20
CA ASN A 40 0.31 -7.39 4.01
C ASN A 40 1.34 -6.85 3.02
N ALA A 41 2.23 -5.97 3.47
CA ALA A 41 3.28 -5.42 2.62
C ALA A 41 4.14 -6.51 1.98
N VAL A 42 4.60 -7.52 2.74
CA VAL A 42 5.36 -8.64 2.16
C VAL A 42 4.54 -9.41 1.13
N SER A 43 3.29 -9.75 1.46
CA SER A 43 2.41 -10.55 0.59
C SER A 43 2.14 -9.83 -0.73
N GLU A 44 1.75 -8.56 -0.67
CA GLU A 44 1.41 -7.78 -1.85
C GLU A 44 2.64 -7.40 -2.68
N GLU A 45 3.78 -7.08 -2.05
CA GLU A 45 5.04 -6.87 -2.77
C GLU A 45 5.50 -8.16 -3.45
N PHE A 46 5.26 -9.33 -2.84
CA PHE A 46 5.56 -10.59 -3.49
C PHE A 46 4.63 -10.83 -4.69
N GLN A 47 3.31 -10.76 -4.48
CA GLN A 47 2.28 -11.08 -5.46
C GLN A 47 2.30 -10.12 -6.66
N PHE A 48 2.28 -8.81 -6.42
CA PHE A 48 2.11 -7.83 -7.49
C PHE A 48 3.42 -7.31 -8.07
N ARG A 49 4.57 -7.58 -7.44
CA ARG A 49 5.87 -7.01 -7.86
C ARG A 49 6.91 -8.09 -8.05
N SER A 50 7.36 -8.74 -6.99
CA SER A 50 8.48 -9.69 -7.07
C SER A 50 8.26 -10.78 -8.12
N VAL A 51 7.07 -11.42 -8.12
CA VAL A 51 6.72 -12.45 -9.10
C VAL A 51 6.61 -11.86 -10.52
N LEU A 52 5.87 -10.77 -10.68
CA LEU A 52 5.61 -10.18 -12.00
C LEU A 52 6.85 -9.56 -12.65
N LEU A 53 7.65 -8.80 -11.89
CA LEU A 53 8.91 -8.20 -12.35
C LEU A 53 9.92 -9.27 -12.76
N ALA A 54 9.99 -10.39 -12.01
CA ALA A 54 10.88 -11.49 -12.34
C ALA A 54 10.40 -12.27 -13.57
N HIS A 55 9.11 -12.62 -13.63
CA HIS A 55 8.55 -13.47 -14.68
C HIS A 55 8.49 -12.78 -16.05
N LEU A 56 8.24 -11.46 -16.07
CA LEU A 56 8.12 -10.68 -17.29
C LEU A 56 9.48 -10.13 -17.79
N ARG A 57 10.58 -10.45 -17.10
CA ARG A 57 11.92 -10.02 -17.48
C ARG A 57 12.30 -10.61 -18.84
N GLY A 58 12.64 -9.74 -19.80
CA GLY A 58 12.99 -10.14 -21.16
C GLY A 58 11.79 -10.41 -22.08
N VAL A 59 10.56 -10.40 -21.54
CA VAL A 59 9.32 -10.42 -22.33
C VAL A 59 8.86 -9.00 -22.66
N PHE A 60 8.90 -8.11 -21.66
CA PHE A 60 8.53 -6.70 -21.80
C PHE A 60 9.71 -5.78 -21.49
N ARG A 61 9.61 -4.51 -21.94
CA ARG A 61 10.54 -3.46 -21.52
C ARG A 61 10.32 -3.17 -20.02
N PRO A 62 11.36 -2.78 -19.27
CA PRO A 62 11.22 -2.50 -17.84
C PRO A 62 10.10 -1.52 -17.49
N ALA A 63 9.92 -0.47 -18.31
CA ALA A 63 8.86 0.52 -18.10
C ALA A 63 7.45 -0.06 -18.28
N GLU A 64 7.27 -0.98 -19.23
CA GLU A 64 5.99 -1.65 -19.46
C GLU A 64 5.65 -2.59 -18.30
N THR A 65 6.65 -3.34 -17.81
CA THR A 65 6.47 -4.21 -16.64
C THR A 65 6.11 -3.40 -15.40
N VAL A 66 6.79 -2.27 -15.15
CA VAL A 66 6.45 -1.35 -14.05
C VAL A 66 5.00 -0.88 -14.16
N LEU A 67 4.58 -0.45 -15.35
CA LEU A 67 3.20 0.02 -15.57
C LEU A 67 2.18 -1.10 -15.34
N LEU A 68 2.44 -2.32 -15.82
CA LEU A 68 1.56 -3.47 -15.60
C LEU A 68 1.39 -3.79 -14.11
N THR A 69 2.49 -3.87 -13.36
CA THR A 69 2.44 -4.14 -11.91
C THR A 69 1.67 -3.05 -11.16
N ALA A 70 1.88 -1.78 -11.52
CA ALA A 70 1.16 -0.65 -10.96
C ALA A 70 -0.35 -0.70 -11.24
N VAL A 71 -0.75 -1.01 -12.48
CA VAL A 71 -2.17 -1.10 -12.86
C VAL A 71 -2.86 -2.25 -12.12
N PHE A 72 -2.25 -3.44 -12.07
CA PHE A 72 -2.84 -4.57 -11.35
C PHE A 72 -2.96 -4.31 -9.85
N PHE A 73 -1.94 -3.69 -9.25
CA PHE A 73 -1.99 -3.29 -7.85
C PHE A 73 -3.12 -2.29 -7.60
N GLY A 74 -3.23 -1.25 -8.45
CA GLY A 74 -4.30 -0.27 -8.39
C GLY A 74 -5.69 -0.88 -8.50
N ILE A 75 -5.94 -1.71 -9.52
CA ILE A 75 -7.26 -2.36 -9.72
C ILE A 75 -7.62 -3.26 -8.54
N GLY A 76 -6.63 -3.99 -7.99
CA GLY A 76 -6.83 -4.82 -6.80
C GLY A 76 -7.32 -4.03 -5.58
N HIS A 77 -7.08 -2.72 -5.56
CA HIS A 77 -7.46 -1.84 -4.46
C HIS A 77 -8.88 -1.26 -4.58
N TYR A 78 -9.64 -1.56 -5.63
CA TYR A 78 -10.99 -0.98 -5.80
C TYR A 78 -11.90 -1.23 -4.58
N TYR A 79 -11.84 -2.42 -3.99
CA TYR A 79 -12.52 -2.76 -2.73
C TYR A 79 -11.57 -2.88 -1.53
N GLY A 80 -10.27 -2.62 -1.74
CA GLY A 80 -9.24 -2.60 -0.71
C GLY A 80 -9.05 -1.21 -0.10
N GLN A 81 -7.86 -0.92 0.45
CA GLN A 81 -7.53 0.40 0.99
C GLN A 81 -6.20 0.92 0.44
N PRO A 82 -6.16 2.13 -0.13
CA PRO A 82 -7.27 3.08 -0.34
C PRO A 82 -8.29 2.58 -1.37
N SER A 83 -9.59 2.82 -1.13
CA SER A 83 -10.71 2.22 -1.89
C SER A 83 -11.26 3.06 -3.07
N GLY A 84 -12.10 2.43 -3.90
CA GLY A 84 -12.82 3.10 -4.98
C GLY A 84 -11.93 3.71 -6.07
N PRO A 85 -12.49 4.49 -7.00
CA PRO A 85 -11.74 4.99 -8.17
C PRO A 85 -10.50 5.82 -7.83
N LEU A 86 -10.59 6.68 -6.81
CA LEU A 86 -9.45 7.48 -6.36
C LEU A 86 -8.40 6.61 -5.67
N GLY A 87 -8.83 5.63 -4.88
CA GLY A 87 -7.93 4.66 -4.25
C GLY A 87 -7.17 3.82 -5.27
N VAL A 88 -7.84 3.37 -6.34
CA VAL A 88 -7.20 2.70 -7.48
C VAL A 88 -6.07 3.56 -8.06
N ALA A 89 -6.32 4.85 -8.30
CA ALA A 89 -5.31 5.76 -8.85
C ALA A 89 -4.15 5.99 -7.88
N MET A 90 -4.44 6.16 -6.59
CA MET A 90 -3.43 6.32 -5.53
C MET A 90 -2.56 5.07 -5.39
N ALA A 91 -3.17 3.89 -5.32
CA ALA A 91 -2.47 2.62 -5.23
C ALA A 91 -1.64 2.36 -6.50
N ALA A 92 -2.18 2.61 -7.69
CA ALA A 92 -1.41 2.48 -8.93
C ALA A 92 -0.18 3.39 -8.95
N PHE A 93 -0.33 4.67 -8.55
CA PHE A 93 0.80 5.59 -8.47
C PHE A 93 1.85 5.14 -7.43
N ALA A 94 1.41 4.64 -6.28
CA ALA A 94 2.29 4.08 -5.26
C ALA A 94 3.05 2.87 -5.80
N GLY A 95 2.35 1.89 -6.37
CA GLY A 95 2.91 0.68 -6.97
C GLY A 95 3.91 0.99 -8.08
N TRP A 96 3.67 2.04 -8.88
CA TRP A 96 4.62 2.51 -9.88
C TRP A 96 5.95 2.97 -9.24
N ILE A 97 5.90 3.77 -8.18
CA ILE A 97 7.10 4.22 -7.43
C ILE A 97 7.83 3.01 -6.84
N TRP A 98 7.11 2.08 -6.22
CA TRP A 98 7.70 0.92 -5.55
C TRP A 98 8.37 -0.03 -6.54
N ALA A 99 7.71 -0.34 -7.66
CA ALA A 99 8.28 -1.16 -8.72
C ALA A 99 9.55 -0.52 -9.33
N ARG A 100 9.54 0.81 -9.54
CA ARG A 100 10.76 1.52 -9.97
C ARG A 100 11.88 1.39 -8.95
N SER A 101 11.59 1.54 -7.65
CA SER A 101 12.59 1.39 -6.60
C SER A 101 13.26 0.00 -6.64
N MET A 102 12.50 -1.05 -6.95
CA MET A 102 13.06 -2.40 -7.07
C MET A 102 13.99 -2.56 -8.25
N ILE A 103 13.64 -1.98 -9.40
CA ILE A 103 14.49 -2.04 -10.61
C ILE A 103 15.75 -1.20 -10.43
N GLU A 104 15.61 0.02 -9.91
CA GLU A 104 16.70 0.99 -9.77
C GLU A 104 17.70 0.55 -8.68
N THR A 105 17.23 -0.07 -7.60
CA THR A 105 18.09 -0.54 -6.49
C THR A 105 18.43 -2.03 -6.55
N ARG A 106 17.82 -2.78 -7.48
CA ARG A 106 17.96 -4.23 -7.63
C ARG A 106 17.58 -5.02 -6.36
N GLY A 107 16.61 -4.53 -5.59
CA GLY A 107 16.16 -5.19 -4.36
C GLY A 107 14.77 -4.74 -3.89
N GLY A 108 14.11 -5.57 -3.07
CA GLY A 108 12.74 -5.32 -2.59
C GLY A 108 12.62 -4.47 -1.32
N VAL A 109 13.73 -4.17 -0.65
CA VAL A 109 13.72 -3.57 0.70
C VAL A 109 13.03 -2.20 0.72
N TRP A 110 13.31 -1.34 -0.27
CA TRP A 110 12.68 -0.01 -0.31
C TRP A 110 11.18 -0.08 -0.61
N ALA A 111 10.77 -0.93 -1.56
CA ALA A 111 9.36 -1.17 -1.83
C ALA A 111 8.63 -1.63 -0.56
N PHE A 112 9.20 -2.64 0.13
CA PHE A 112 8.67 -3.13 1.40
C PHE A 112 8.57 -2.04 2.47
N LEU A 113 9.67 -1.32 2.78
CA LEU A 113 9.67 -0.34 3.86
C LEU A 113 8.69 0.80 3.62
N ILE A 114 8.61 1.27 2.37
CA ILE A 114 7.67 2.33 2.01
C ILE A 114 6.23 1.85 2.17
N HIS A 115 5.93 0.67 1.62
CA HIS A 115 4.60 0.08 1.69
C HIS A 115 4.19 -0.19 3.14
N PHE A 116 5.06 -0.84 3.91
CA PHE A 116 4.87 -1.13 5.32
C PHE A 116 4.51 0.12 6.14
N VAL A 117 5.20 1.24 5.91
CA VAL A 117 4.88 2.51 6.60
C VAL A 117 3.50 3.04 6.20
N GLN A 118 3.07 2.89 4.94
CA GLN A 118 1.70 3.22 4.54
C GLN A 118 0.69 2.31 5.25
N ASP A 119 0.97 1.02 5.30
CA ASP A 119 0.07 0.03 5.90
C ASP A 119 -0.08 0.25 7.40
N ILE A 120 0.97 0.67 8.12
CA ILE A 120 0.83 1.08 9.52
C ILE A 120 -0.23 2.19 9.66
N VAL A 121 -0.21 3.18 8.77
CA VAL A 121 -1.20 4.27 8.78
C VAL A 121 -2.59 3.71 8.45
N ILE A 122 -2.73 2.89 7.40
CA ILE A 122 -4.01 2.28 7.00
C ILE A 122 -4.59 1.45 8.13
N PHE A 123 -3.85 0.48 8.65
CA PHE A 123 -4.34 -0.41 9.71
C PHE A 123 -4.59 0.32 11.03
N THR A 124 -3.91 1.44 11.29
CA THR A 124 -4.21 2.30 12.45
C THR A 124 -5.54 3.05 12.26
N PHE A 125 -5.81 3.59 11.07
CA PHE A 125 -7.10 4.23 10.76
C PHE A 125 -8.24 3.22 10.78
N LEU A 126 -8.03 2.04 10.18
CA LEU A 126 -9.00 0.96 10.21
C LEU A 126 -9.30 0.53 11.64
N ALA A 127 -8.29 0.48 12.54
CA ALA A 127 -8.48 0.13 13.94
C ALA A 127 -9.46 1.06 14.71
N VAL A 128 -9.75 2.25 14.19
CA VAL A 128 -10.71 3.20 14.79
C VAL A 128 -11.83 3.62 13.83
N GLY A 129 -12.04 2.93 12.72
CA GLY A 129 -13.12 3.27 11.77
C GLY A 129 -14.51 3.18 12.41
N ALA A 130 -15.42 4.09 12.03
CA ALA A 130 -16.77 4.20 12.62
C ALA A 130 -17.67 2.96 12.46
N GLY A 131 -17.28 2.00 11.62
CA GLY A 131 -18.00 0.73 11.43
C GLY A 131 -17.62 -0.39 12.40
N MET A 132 -16.83 -0.11 13.45
CA MET A 132 -16.30 -1.08 14.43
C MET A 132 -16.56 -0.72 15.89
#